data_AF-A0A926HXX3-F1
#
_entry.id   AF-A0A926HXX3-F1
#
_cell.length_a   1.000
_cell.length_b   1.000
_cell.length_c   1.000
_cell.angle_alpha   90.00
_cell.angle_beta   90.00
_cell.angle_gamma   90.00
#
_symmetry.space_group_name_H-M   'P 1'
#
loop_
_entity.id
_entity.type
_entity.pdbx_description
1 polymer ?
#
loop_
_entity_poly.entity_id
_entity_poly.type
_entity_poly.pdbx_seq_one_letter_code
_entity_poly.pdbx_strand_id
1 'polypeptide(L)'
;MRLTVDAVKNVKFEHSKKGYSAEQVDEFLDSVCADMQEMNRKLEESERSLEKYKEMESTLTCVLVSAQNNAQKIEEEAKARAGAVIQEAEEKAQKMRLSLEAEAFAYREKIKAEQQALAEKANELREFYASYKAAILSELRDFEEKFEAVQPAEKIWEEKPAEIAQAPAEIAQAPAAEAQTAPESNAAETAGGDFDMSDILKNLPESDSDLKAMIDELI
;
A
#
# COMPACT_ATOMS: atom_id res chain seq x y z
N MET A 1 4.05 -71.22 -51.52
CA MET A 1 3.14 -70.66 -52.55
C MET A 1 2.00 -69.98 -51.82
N ARG A 2 1.79 -68.67 -51.98
CA ARG A 2 0.55 -68.03 -51.52
C ARG A 2 -0.50 -68.34 -52.57
N LEU A 3 -1.60 -68.99 -52.16
CA LEU A 3 -2.77 -69.14 -53.03
C LEU A 3 -3.33 -67.73 -53.29
N THR A 4 -3.28 -67.29 -54.54
CA THR A 4 -4.02 -66.10 -54.99
C THR A 4 -5.34 -66.55 -55.60
N VAL A 5 -6.33 -65.66 -55.65
CA VAL A 5 -7.65 -65.98 -56.23
C VAL A 5 -7.49 -66.47 -57.69
N ASP A 6 -6.59 -65.85 -58.46
CA ASP A 6 -6.26 -66.29 -59.82
C ASP A 6 -5.58 -67.66 -59.87
N ALA A 7 -4.77 -68.01 -58.87
CA ALA A 7 -4.16 -69.32 -58.80
C ALA A 7 -5.23 -70.40 -58.58
N VAL A 8 -6.21 -70.17 -57.70
CA VAL A 8 -7.31 -71.09 -57.42
C VAL A 8 -8.21 -71.28 -58.64
N LYS A 9 -8.52 -70.20 -59.35
CA LYS A 9 -9.39 -70.22 -60.54
C LYS A 9 -8.77 -70.96 -61.74
N ASN A 10 -7.44 -71.04 -61.80
CA ASN A 10 -6.71 -71.67 -62.91
C ASN A 10 -6.15 -73.06 -62.57
N VAL A 11 -6.51 -73.65 -61.42
CA VAL A 11 -6.09 -75.01 -61.06
C VAL A 11 -6.70 -76.02 -62.03
N LYS A 12 -5.90 -76.99 -62.47
CA LYS A 12 -6.34 -78.13 -63.29
C LYS A 12 -6.18 -79.42 -62.51
N PHE A 13 -7.17 -80.29 -62.59
CA PHE A 13 -7.16 -81.61 -61.97
C PHE A 13 -7.13 -82.72 -63.03
N GLU A 14 -6.45 -83.83 -62.73
CA GLU A 14 -6.47 -85.03 -63.58
C GLU A 14 -7.76 -85.84 -63.38
N HIS A 15 -8.28 -86.41 -64.46
CA HIS A 15 -9.54 -87.16 -64.44
C HIS A 15 -9.32 -88.63 -64.00
N SER A 16 -10.04 -89.10 -62.98
CA SER A 16 -9.94 -90.48 -62.44
C SER A 16 -11.27 -91.22 -62.50
N LYS A 17 -11.24 -92.57 -62.64
CA LYS A 17 -12.44 -93.44 -62.82
C LYS A 17 -13.38 -93.49 -61.59
N LYS A 18 -12.94 -92.99 -60.43
CA LYS A 18 -13.75 -92.81 -59.20
C LYS A 18 -13.46 -91.43 -58.57
N GLY A 19 -13.57 -90.37 -59.37
CA GLY A 19 -13.28 -88.98 -58.95
C GLY A 19 -14.51 -88.21 -58.45
N TYR A 20 -14.27 -87.00 -57.94
CA TYR A 20 -15.29 -86.01 -57.64
C TYR A 20 -15.95 -85.49 -58.93
N SER A 21 -17.20 -85.01 -58.85
CA SER A 21 -17.88 -84.37 -59.98
C SER A 21 -17.22 -83.04 -60.31
N ALA A 22 -16.84 -82.82 -61.56
CA ALA A 22 -16.22 -81.57 -62.01
C ALA A 22 -17.12 -80.36 -61.73
N GLU A 23 -18.43 -80.46 -61.96
CA GLU A 23 -19.39 -79.38 -61.71
C GLU A 23 -19.45 -78.97 -60.23
N GLN A 24 -19.42 -79.94 -59.31
CA GLN A 24 -19.45 -79.65 -57.87
C GLN A 24 -18.12 -79.08 -57.37
N VAL A 25 -17.00 -79.51 -57.96
CA VAL A 25 -15.68 -78.96 -57.65
C VAL A 25 -15.59 -77.51 -58.14
N ASP A 26 -16.05 -77.23 -59.35
CA ASP A 26 -16.04 -75.87 -59.92
C ASP A 26 -16.93 -74.91 -59.10
N GLU A 27 -18.14 -75.33 -58.71
CA GLU A 27 -19.03 -74.52 -57.85
C GLU A 27 -18.40 -74.24 -56.47
N PHE A 28 -17.71 -75.23 -55.89
CA PHE A 28 -16.94 -75.03 -54.66
C PHE A 28 -15.76 -74.08 -54.86
N LEU A 29 -15.02 -74.20 -55.96
CA LEU A 29 -13.89 -73.31 -56.26
C LEU A 29 -14.35 -71.87 -56.49
N ASP A 30 -15.50 -71.65 -57.12
CA ASP A 30 -16.11 -70.32 -57.27
C ASP A 30 -16.49 -69.73 -55.90
N SER A 31 -17.10 -70.52 -55.01
CA SER A 31 -17.38 -70.11 -53.62
C SER A 31 -16.11 -69.76 -52.86
N VAL A 32 -15.06 -70.59 -52.96
CA VAL A 32 -13.77 -70.33 -52.31
C VAL A 32 -13.12 -69.06 -52.86
N CYS A 33 -13.20 -68.83 -54.17
CA CYS A 33 -12.69 -67.61 -54.79
C CYS A 33 -13.44 -66.37 -54.27
N ALA A 34 -14.77 -66.42 -54.17
CA ALA A 34 -15.59 -65.33 -53.64
C ALA A 34 -15.24 -65.01 -52.18
N ASP A 35 -15.16 -66.03 -51.32
CA ASP A 35 -14.81 -65.88 -49.91
C ASP A 35 -13.39 -65.32 -49.74
N MET A 36 -12.42 -65.79 -50.54
CA MET A 36 -11.06 -65.25 -50.53
C MET A 36 -11.01 -63.79 -50.96
N GLN A 37 -11.79 -63.38 -51.97
CA GLN A 37 -11.87 -61.98 -52.40
C GLN A 37 -12.46 -61.10 -51.30
N GLU A 38 -13.54 -61.56 -50.65
CA GLU A 38 -14.16 -60.83 -49.55
C GLU A 38 -13.19 -60.69 -48.36
N MET A 39 -12.49 -61.77 -48.01
CA MET A 39 -11.52 -61.78 -46.92
C MET A 39 -10.33 -60.86 -47.22
N ASN A 40 -9.80 -60.88 -48.45
CA ASN A 40 -8.73 -59.95 -48.87
C ASN A 40 -9.19 -58.49 -48.81
N ARG A 41 -10.41 -58.19 -49.27
CA ARG A 41 -10.96 -56.83 -49.19
C ARG A 41 -11.08 -56.35 -47.75
N LYS A 42 -11.59 -57.20 -46.84
CA LYS A 42 -11.68 -56.88 -45.41
C LYS A 42 -10.30 -56.70 -44.78
N LEU A 43 -9.32 -57.51 -45.18
CA LEU A 43 -7.95 -57.40 -44.72
C LEU A 43 -7.34 -56.05 -45.13
N GLU A 44 -7.44 -55.68 -46.40
CA GLU A 44 -6.97 -54.38 -46.89
C GLU A 44 -7.64 -53.20 -46.19
N GLU A 45 -8.95 -53.28 -45.97
CA GLU A 45 -9.70 -52.23 -45.27
C GLU A 45 -9.27 -52.10 -43.79
N SER A 46 -9.02 -53.24 -43.14
CA SER A 46 -8.49 -53.29 -41.78
C SER A 46 -7.06 -52.75 -41.70
N GLU A 47 -6.19 -53.08 -42.67
CA GLU A 47 -4.82 -52.57 -42.75
C GLU A 47 -4.80 -51.06 -42.95
N ARG A 48 -5.61 -50.52 -43.88
CA ARG A 48 -5.76 -49.07 -44.07
C ARG A 48 -6.29 -48.38 -42.83
N SER A 49 -7.22 -49.00 -42.12
CA SER A 49 -7.75 -48.44 -40.86
C SER A 49 -6.68 -48.41 -39.78
N LEU A 50 -5.87 -49.48 -39.66
CA LEU A 50 -4.73 -49.53 -38.75
C LEU A 50 -3.70 -48.45 -39.04
N GLU A 51 -3.38 -48.20 -40.30
CA GLU A 51 -2.47 -47.12 -40.70
C GLU A 51 -3.00 -45.75 -40.27
N LYS A 52 -4.29 -45.47 -40.52
CA LYS A 52 -4.93 -44.23 -40.05
C LYS A 52 -4.87 -44.07 -38.54
N TYR A 53 -5.11 -45.14 -37.78
CA TYR A 53 -5.02 -45.09 -36.31
C TYR A 53 -3.59 -44.79 -35.85
N LYS A 54 -2.57 -45.39 -36.48
CA LYS A 54 -1.17 -45.11 -36.17
C LYS A 54 -0.77 -43.66 -36.49
N GLU A 55 -1.21 -43.13 -37.62
CA GLU A 55 -0.98 -41.72 -37.98
C GLU A 55 -1.65 -40.77 -36.99
N MET A 56 -2.88 -41.08 -36.59
CA MET A 56 -3.61 -40.29 -35.60
C MET A 56 -2.93 -40.38 -34.22
N GLU A 57 -2.47 -41.55 -33.80
CA GLU A 57 -1.71 -41.73 -32.56
C GLU A 57 -0.41 -40.92 -32.57
N SER A 58 0.34 -40.96 -33.68
CA SER A 58 1.55 -40.16 -33.89
C SER A 58 1.27 -38.66 -33.81
N THR A 59 0.17 -38.21 -34.41
CA THR A 59 -0.25 -36.81 -34.35
C THR A 59 -0.65 -36.42 -32.93
N LEU A 60 -1.42 -37.26 -32.25
CA LEU A 60 -1.87 -37.03 -30.88
C LEU A 60 -0.68 -36.95 -29.93
N THR A 61 0.27 -37.88 -30.04
CA THR A 61 1.51 -37.86 -29.24
C THR A 61 2.36 -36.63 -29.54
N CYS A 62 2.48 -36.21 -30.80
CA CYS A 62 3.15 -34.97 -31.15
C CYS A 62 2.47 -33.74 -30.50
N VAL A 63 1.14 -33.67 -30.56
CA VAL A 63 0.36 -32.61 -29.93
C VAL A 63 0.52 -32.62 -28.40
N LEU A 64 0.49 -33.79 -27.76
CA LEU A 64 0.68 -33.93 -26.32
C LEU A 64 2.07 -33.45 -25.89
N VAL A 65 3.12 -33.85 -26.60
CA VAL A 65 4.49 -33.41 -26.32
C VAL A 65 4.63 -31.90 -26.55
N SER A 66 4.03 -31.38 -27.62
CA SER A 66 4.03 -29.94 -27.91
C SER A 66 3.30 -29.14 -26.82
N ALA A 67 2.13 -29.62 -26.39
CA ALA A 67 1.36 -29.00 -25.32
C ALA A 67 2.12 -29.02 -23.99
N GLN A 68 2.77 -30.13 -23.65
CA GLN A 68 3.61 -30.23 -22.45
C GLN A 68 4.79 -29.26 -22.51
N ASN A 69 5.51 -29.22 -23.63
CA ASN A 69 6.63 -28.28 -23.82
C ASN A 69 6.15 -26.82 -23.75
N ASN A 70 4.98 -26.52 -24.31
CA ASN A 70 4.40 -25.17 -24.24
C ASN A 70 3.99 -24.81 -22.81
N ALA A 71 3.38 -25.74 -22.07
CA ALA A 71 3.04 -25.55 -20.66
C ALA A 71 4.29 -25.29 -19.80
N GLN A 72 5.37 -26.05 -20.02
CA GLN A 72 6.66 -25.83 -19.35
C GLN A 72 7.24 -24.45 -19.67
N LYS A 73 7.23 -24.03 -20.95
CA LYS A 73 7.66 -22.68 -21.34
C LYS A 73 6.85 -21.58 -20.68
N ILE A 74 5.52 -21.72 -20.65
CA ILE A 74 4.64 -20.78 -19.97
C ILE A 74 4.98 -20.70 -18.47
N GLU A 75 5.23 -21.85 -17.83
CA GLU A 75 5.62 -21.90 -16.42
C GLU A 75 6.97 -21.22 -16.17
N GLU A 76 7.99 -21.49 -17.00
CA GLU A 76 9.31 -20.85 -16.92
C GLU A 76 9.21 -19.33 -17.13
N GLU A 77 8.48 -18.88 -18.15
CA GLU A 77 8.26 -17.46 -18.41
C GLU A 77 7.48 -16.77 -17.30
N ALA A 78 6.48 -17.44 -16.71
CA ALA A 78 5.72 -16.91 -15.59
C ALA A 78 6.62 -16.76 -14.35
N LYS A 79 7.46 -17.77 -14.06
CA LYS A 79 8.45 -17.69 -12.97
C LYS A 79 9.48 -16.59 -13.20
N ALA A 80 9.99 -16.46 -14.42
CA ALA A 80 10.94 -15.40 -14.78
C ALA A 80 10.32 -14.00 -14.63
N ARG A 81 9.08 -13.82 -15.13
CA ARG A 81 8.33 -12.56 -14.98
C ARG A 81 8.02 -12.25 -13.52
N ALA A 82 7.58 -13.24 -12.75
CA ALA A 82 7.34 -13.07 -11.32
C ALA A 82 8.63 -12.66 -10.57
N GLY A 83 9.75 -13.32 -10.87
CA GLY A 83 11.06 -12.97 -10.31
C GLY A 83 11.47 -11.54 -10.66
N ALA A 84 11.30 -11.13 -11.92
CA ALA A 84 11.60 -9.76 -12.36
C ALA A 84 10.73 -8.72 -11.65
N VAL A 85 9.42 -8.98 -11.49
CA VAL A 85 8.50 -8.08 -10.77
C VAL A 85 8.88 -7.97 -9.30
N ILE A 86 9.24 -9.09 -8.66
CA ILE A 86 9.71 -9.08 -7.26
C ILE A 86 10.99 -8.25 -7.14
N GLN A 87 11.98 -8.49 -8.01
CA GLN A 87 13.22 -7.72 -8.00
C GLN A 87 12.99 -6.23 -8.23
N GLU A 88 12.14 -5.86 -9.19
CA GLU A 88 11.79 -4.46 -9.44
C GLU A 88 11.08 -3.82 -8.24
N ALA A 89 10.16 -4.55 -7.60
CA ALA A 89 9.48 -4.10 -6.39
C ALA A 89 10.46 -3.93 -5.22
N GLU A 90 11.39 -4.86 -5.03
CA GLU A 90 12.45 -4.79 -4.02
C GLU A 90 13.37 -3.59 -4.26
N GLU A 91 13.82 -3.37 -5.50
CA GLU A 91 14.63 -2.21 -5.85
C GLU A 91 13.91 -0.89 -5.61
N LYS A 92 12.63 -0.80 -6.00
CA LYS A 92 11.80 0.39 -5.75
C LYS A 92 11.61 0.62 -4.25
N ALA A 93 11.30 -0.43 -3.49
CA ALA A 93 11.15 -0.36 -2.04
C ALA A 93 12.46 0.07 -1.38
N GLN A 94 13.60 -0.46 -1.82
CA GLN A 94 14.91 -0.09 -1.30
C GLN A 94 15.25 1.37 -1.60
N LYS A 95 15.02 1.83 -2.85
CA LYS A 95 15.19 3.24 -3.23
C LYS A 95 14.31 4.15 -2.39
N MET A 96 13.04 3.79 -2.20
CA MET A 96 12.10 4.54 -1.38
C MET A 96 12.57 4.61 0.08
N ARG A 97 13.00 3.49 0.66
CA ARG A 97 13.55 3.46 2.03
C ARG A 97 14.76 4.38 2.17
N LEU A 98 15.72 4.30 1.24
CA LEU A 98 16.90 5.16 1.26
C LEU A 98 16.53 6.64 1.14
N SER A 99 15.57 6.98 0.26
CA SER A 99 15.09 8.36 0.14
C SER A 99 14.41 8.86 1.42
N LEU A 100 13.56 8.04 2.04
CA LEU A 100 12.90 8.37 3.30
C LEU A 100 13.90 8.49 4.46
N GLU A 101 14.92 7.63 4.51
CA GLU A 101 15.99 7.71 5.50
C GLU A 101 16.80 8.99 5.33
N ALA A 102 17.11 9.39 4.09
CA ALA A 102 17.81 10.64 3.79
C ALA A 102 16.97 11.87 4.18
N GLU A 103 15.68 11.88 3.86
CA GLU A 103 14.74 12.94 4.26
C GLU A 103 14.60 13.01 5.77
N ALA A 104 14.40 11.87 6.45
CA ALA A 104 14.31 11.80 7.91
C ALA A 104 15.59 12.29 8.58
N PHE A 105 16.76 11.98 8.01
CA PHE A 105 18.03 12.51 8.48
C PHE A 105 18.10 14.03 8.33
N ALA A 106 17.73 14.57 7.16
CA ALA A 106 17.71 16.01 6.93
C ALA A 106 16.73 16.74 7.87
N TYR A 107 15.55 16.18 8.14
CA TYR A 107 14.60 16.73 9.12
C TYR A 107 15.16 16.70 10.54
N ARG A 108 15.81 15.61 10.95
CA ARG A 108 16.47 15.53 12.27
C ARG A 108 17.54 16.59 12.44
N GLU A 109 18.36 16.82 11.43
CA GLU A 109 19.40 17.85 11.47
C GLU A 109 18.80 19.26 11.54
N LYS A 110 17.72 19.54 10.80
CA LYS A 110 16.98 20.81 10.91
C LYS A 110 16.43 21.04 12.32
N ILE A 111 15.75 20.03 12.88
CA ILE A 111 15.18 20.12 14.23
C ILE A 111 16.29 20.35 15.28
N LYS A 112 17.42 19.65 15.16
CA LYS A 112 18.58 19.88 16.05
C LYS A 112 19.12 21.30 15.94
N ALA A 113 19.27 21.82 14.71
CA ALA A 113 19.75 23.18 14.49
C ALA A 113 18.79 24.22 15.09
N GLU A 114 17.47 24.03 14.91
CA GLU A 114 16.45 24.89 15.55
C GLU A 114 16.50 24.80 17.07
N GLN A 115 16.66 23.61 17.65
CA GLN A 115 16.83 23.42 19.09
C GLN A 115 18.08 24.13 19.61
N GLN A 116 19.20 24.06 18.90
CA GLN A 116 20.43 24.76 19.25
C GLN A 116 20.25 26.27 19.19
N ALA A 117 19.66 26.80 18.12
CA ALA A 117 19.38 28.23 17.99
C ALA A 117 18.43 28.76 19.09
N LEU A 118 17.44 27.94 19.50
CA LEU A 118 16.55 28.28 20.60
C LEU A 118 17.28 28.24 21.94
N ALA A 119 18.16 27.26 22.15
CA ALA A 119 19.00 27.16 23.35
C ALA A 119 19.98 28.33 23.46
N GLU A 120 20.59 28.76 22.35
CA GLU A 120 21.44 29.95 22.29
C GLU A 120 20.67 31.21 22.68
N LYS A 121 19.50 31.45 22.09
CA LYS A 121 18.63 32.57 22.48
C LYS A 121 18.20 32.52 23.94
N ALA A 122 17.91 31.34 24.46
CA ALA A 122 17.56 31.17 25.87
C ALA A 122 18.75 31.52 26.79
N ASN A 123 19.98 31.15 26.39
CA ASN A 123 21.20 31.50 27.11
C ASN A 123 21.48 33.02 27.03
N GLU A 124 21.38 33.63 25.84
CA GLU A 124 21.50 35.09 25.67
C GLU A 124 20.53 35.83 26.58
N LEU A 125 19.26 35.40 26.62
CA LEU A 125 18.25 36.01 27.47
C LEU A 125 18.58 35.82 28.96
N ARG A 126 19.07 34.65 29.35
CA ARG A 126 19.50 34.37 30.72
C ARG A 126 20.69 35.25 31.13
N GLU A 127 21.66 35.46 30.25
CA GLU A 127 22.81 36.34 30.46
C GLU A 127 22.38 37.81 30.53
N PHE A 128 21.45 38.22 29.66
CA PHE A 128 20.83 39.54 29.73
C PHE A 128 20.11 39.76 31.07
N TYR A 129 19.29 38.82 31.53
CA TYR A 129 18.63 38.93 32.83
C TYR A 129 19.63 38.97 34.00
N ALA A 130 20.72 38.19 33.93
CA ALA A 130 21.74 38.17 34.97
C ALA A 130 22.50 39.51 35.03
N SER A 131 22.90 40.04 33.88
CA SER A 131 23.59 41.34 33.79
C SER A 131 22.66 42.51 34.14
N TYR A 132 21.41 42.50 33.67
CA TYR A 132 20.40 43.50 34.01
C TYR A 132 20.09 43.49 35.51
N LYS A 133 19.91 42.30 36.12
CA LYS A 133 19.75 42.17 37.57
C LYS A 133 20.97 42.70 38.32
N ALA A 134 22.18 42.41 37.86
CA ALA A 134 23.41 42.91 38.48
C ALA A 134 23.50 44.45 38.38
N ALA A 135 23.15 45.03 37.23
CA ALA A 135 23.12 46.47 37.02
C ALA A 135 22.12 47.17 37.95
N ILE A 136 20.89 46.64 38.06
CA ILE A 136 19.89 47.16 39.00
C ILE A 136 20.39 47.06 40.44
N LEU A 137 20.96 45.92 40.83
CA LEU A 137 21.48 45.75 42.19
C LEU A 137 22.64 46.70 42.49
N SER A 138 23.51 46.99 41.52
CA SER A 138 24.54 48.02 41.69
C SER A 138 23.96 49.42 41.77
N GLU A 139 22.95 49.76 40.96
CA GLU A 139 22.27 51.06 41.04
C GLU A 139 21.55 51.24 42.39
N LEU A 140 20.91 50.19 42.91
CA LEU A 140 20.31 50.21 44.24
C LEU A 140 21.36 50.39 45.33
N ARG A 141 22.51 49.71 45.23
CA ARG A 141 23.61 49.88 46.17
C ARG A 141 24.18 51.30 46.12
N ASP A 142 24.38 51.86 44.93
CA ASP A 142 24.81 53.25 44.76
C ASP A 142 23.78 54.24 45.32
N PHE A 143 22.48 53.90 45.23
CA PHE A 143 21.40 54.68 45.83
C PHE A 143 21.41 54.56 47.36
N GLU A 144 21.63 53.36 47.92
CA GLU A 144 21.79 53.14 49.36
C GLU A 144 23.01 53.89 49.91
N GLU A 145 24.17 53.86 49.24
CA GLU A 145 25.35 54.62 49.67
C GLU A 145 25.10 56.14 49.61
N LYS A 146 24.37 56.62 48.58
CA LYS A 146 23.93 58.02 48.51
C LYS A 146 22.87 58.37 49.56
N PHE A 147 22.02 57.43 49.94
CA PHE A 147 21.01 57.62 50.97
C PHE A 147 21.64 57.60 52.37
N GLU A 148 22.63 56.75 52.64
CA GLU A 148 23.40 56.82 53.89
C GLU A 148 24.27 58.08 53.96
N ALA A 149 24.79 58.57 52.82
CA ALA A 149 25.44 59.88 52.76
C ALA A 149 24.47 61.05 52.96
N VAL A 150 23.18 60.83 52.72
CA VAL A 150 22.07 61.76 52.99
C VAL A 150 21.26 61.21 54.15
N GLN A 151 21.86 61.15 55.35
CA GLN A 151 21.32 61.67 56.62
C GLN A 151 22.18 61.16 57.80
N PRO A 152 22.46 62.04 58.79
CA PRO A 152 21.75 61.83 60.05
C PRO A 152 20.57 62.78 60.07
N ALA A 153 19.36 62.21 60.08
CA ALA A 153 18.12 62.91 60.35
C ALA A 153 18.00 63.14 61.85
N GLU A 154 19.08 63.55 62.50
CA GLU A 154 19.03 64.09 63.85
C GLU A 154 19.03 65.61 63.71
N LYS A 155 17.81 66.16 63.60
CA LYS A 155 17.37 67.57 63.78
C LYS A 155 16.47 68.11 62.66
N ILE A 156 15.38 67.41 62.36
CA ILE A 156 14.21 68.06 61.70
C ILE A 156 12.96 68.02 62.61
N TRP A 157 12.95 67.18 63.66
CA TRP A 157 11.77 66.99 64.53
C TRP A 157 11.99 67.43 65.99
N GLU A 158 12.76 68.49 66.24
CA GLU A 158 12.95 69.01 67.62
C GLU A 158 12.26 70.34 67.92
N GLU A 159 11.57 70.95 66.96
CA GLU A 159 10.62 72.03 67.28
C GLU A 159 9.30 71.77 66.58
N LYS A 160 8.33 71.25 67.35
CA LYS A 160 6.91 71.40 67.04
C LYS A 160 6.51 72.79 67.53
N PRO A 161 6.43 73.82 66.67
CA PRO A 161 5.81 75.08 67.09
C PRO A 161 4.37 74.78 67.52
N ALA A 162 4.06 75.14 68.77
CA ALA A 162 2.86 74.79 69.50
C ALA A 162 1.59 75.54 69.04
N GLU A 163 1.49 75.93 67.76
CA GLU A 163 0.53 76.95 67.31
C GLU A 163 -0.40 76.54 66.16
N ILE A 164 -0.50 75.25 65.84
CA ILE A 164 -1.63 74.71 65.04
C ILE A 164 -2.52 73.88 65.97
N ALA A 165 -2.91 74.49 67.09
CA ALA A 165 -3.96 74.04 68.00
C ALA A 165 -5.25 74.86 67.80
N GLN A 166 -5.51 75.30 66.57
CA GLN A 166 -6.77 75.91 66.18
C GLN A 166 -7.27 75.27 64.90
N ALA A 167 -8.10 74.25 65.07
CA ALA A 167 -9.07 73.90 64.05
C ALA A 167 -10.14 75.00 63.98
N PRO A 168 -10.56 75.38 62.77
CA PRO A 168 -11.98 75.51 62.52
C PRO A 168 -12.48 74.32 61.70
N ALA A 169 -13.53 73.69 62.23
CA ALA A 169 -14.37 72.72 61.54
C ALA A 169 -15.18 73.42 60.43
N GLU A 170 -15.18 72.81 59.23
CA GLU A 170 -16.07 73.00 58.05
C GLU A 170 -15.16 72.78 56.83
N ILE A 171 -15.18 71.64 56.14
CA ILE A 171 -16.16 71.23 55.13
C ILE A 171 -16.08 69.68 55.08
N ALA A 172 -17.00 68.92 55.68
CA ALA A 172 -18.23 68.45 55.05
C ALA A 172 -18.07 67.92 53.62
N GLN A 173 -17.71 66.62 53.47
CA GLN A 173 -18.50 65.61 52.74
C GLN A 173 -17.72 64.27 52.61
N ALA A 174 -18.24 63.25 53.30
CA ALA A 174 -18.11 61.83 52.94
C ALA A 174 -19.04 61.53 51.74
N PRO A 175 -18.99 60.38 51.00
CA PRO A 175 -18.54 59.04 51.40
C PRO A 175 -17.60 58.35 50.36
N ALA A 176 -16.77 57.35 50.65
CA ALA A 176 -17.05 55.95 50.99
C ALA A 176 -18.01 55.21 50.02
N ALA A 177 -17.47 54.68 48.93
CA ALA A 177 -17.98 53.54 48.14
C ALA A 177 -16.92 53.21 47.06
N GLU A 178 -16.65 52.02 46.59
CA GLU A 178 -17.04 50.63 46.84
C GLU A 178 -16.08 49.81 45.97
N ALA A 179 -15.74 48.60 46.41
CA ALA A 179 -15.16 47.60 45.51
C ALA A 179 -16.21 47.20 44.46
N GLN A 180 -15.85 47.26 43.18
CA GLN A 180 -16.58 46.62 42.07
C GLN A 180 -15.51 45.94 41.19
N THR A 181 -15.38 44.61 41.21
CA THR A 181 -16.10 43.61 40.39
C THR A 181 -16.30 44.02 38.94
N ALA A 182 -15.83 43.15 38.06
CA ALA A 182 -15.84 43.20 36.59
C ALA A 182 -17.18 43.62 35.96
N PRO A 183 -17.13 43.99 34.68
CA PRO A 183 -18.04 43.37 33.73
C PRO A 183 -17.33 42.83 32.49
N GLU A 184 -17.72 41.61 32.10
CA GLU A 184 -17.70 41.16 30.71
C GLU A 184 -18.82 41.83 29.91
N SER A 185 -18.66 41.87 28.57
CA SER A 185 -19.69 41.86 27.51
C SER A 185 -19.65 43.05 26.52
N ASN A 186 -19.12 42.81 25.32
CA ASN A 186 -19.80 42.78 24.00
C ASN A 186 -18.72 42.75 22.90
N ALA A 187 -18.61 41.72 22.04
CA ALA A 187 -19.34 41.53 20.78
C ALA A 187 -19.31 42.80 19.89
N ALA A 188 -18.91 42.82 18.60
CA ALA A 188 -18.73 41.75 17.61
C ALA A 188 -17.94 42.26 16.38
N GLU A 189 -17.67 41.32 15.44
CA GLU A 189 -17.48 41.46 13.97
C GLU A 189 -16.05 41.76 13.45
N THR A 190 -15.45 41.04 12.48
CA THR A 190 -15.92 40.06 11.46
C THR A 190 -14.75 39.21 10.89
N ALA A 191 -15.12 38.10 10.23
CA ALA A 191 -14.44 37.29 9.19
C ALA A 191 -13.61 36.09 9.69
N GLY A 192 -13.87 34.82 9.34
CA GLY A 192 -14.84 34.21 8.42
C GLY A 192 -14.37 32.77 8.14
N GLY A 193 -15.25 31.78 8.23
CA GLY A 193 -14.93 30.37 8.00
C GLY A 193 -15.75 29.43 8.89
N ASP A 194 -17.06 29.38 8.64
CA ASP A 194 -18.00 28.49 9.32
C ASP A 194 -17.73 27.05 8.86
N PHE A 195 -17.08 26.24 9.70
CA PHE A 195 -16.92 24.80 9.47
C PHE A 195 -18.03 24.09 10.25
N ASP A 196 -19.16 23.90 9.59
CA ASP A 196 -20.35 23.32 10.19
C ASP A 196 -20.15 21.81 10.42
N MET A 197 -19.77 21.45 11.64
CA MET A 197 -19.56 20.05 12.05
C MET A 197 -20.87 19.22 12.00
N SER A 198 -22.02 19.89 11.84
CA SER A 198 -23.33 19.28 11.63
C SER A 198 -23.46 18.53 10.31
N ASP A 199 -22.75 18.96 9.25
CA ASP A 199 -22.85 18.33 7.93
C ASP A 199 -21.94 17.11 7.78
N ILE A 200 -20.84 17.06 8.54
CA ILE A 200 -19.95 15.88 8.62
C ILE A 200 -20.63 14.74 9.36
N LEU A 201 -21.42 15.06 10.39
CA LEU A 201 -22.14 14.05 11.19
C LEU A 201 -23.37 13.49 10.48
N LYS A 202 -23.91 14.17 9.45
CA LYS A 202 -25.03 13.66 8.63
C LYS A 202 -24.61 12.62 7.59
N ASN A 203 -23.33 12.60 7.21
CA ASN A 203 -22.79 11.70 6.19
C ASN A 203 -21.81 10.67 6.79
N LEU A 204 -21.90 10.40 8.09
CA LEU A 204 -21.12 9.35 8.71
C LEU A 204 -21.81 8.00 8.41
N PRO A 205 -21.13 7.05 7.74
CA PRO A 205 -21.72 5.76 7.40
C PRO A 205 -22.11 5.03 8.68
N GLU A 206 -23.41 4.84 8.89
CA GLU A 206 -23.94 4.21 10.11
C GLU A 206 -23.71 2.69 10.14
N SER A 207 -23.13 2.10 9.08
CA SER A 207 -22.82 0.68 9.02
C SER A 207 -21.50 0.36 8.32
N ASP A 208 -20.78 -0.66 8.83
CA ASP A 208 -19.57 -1.22 8.23
C ASP A 208 -19.77 -1.70 6.77
N SER A 209 -21.03 -1.93 6.36
CA SER A 209 -21.40 -2.30 5.00
C SER A 209 -21.17 -1.14 4.01
N ASP A 210 -21.47 0.09 4.42
CA ASP A 210 -21.43 1.26 3.54
C ASP A 210 -19.98 1.76 3.34
N LEU A 211 -19.14 1.63 4.37
CA LEU A 211 -17.68 1.83 4.26
C LEU A 211 -17.05 0.85 3.27
N LYS A 212 -17.52 -0.40 3.27
CA LYS A 212 -17.00 -1.45 2.38
C LYS A 212 -17.41 -1.20 0.93
N ALA A 213 -18.63 -0.70 0.69
CA ALA A 213 -19.10 -0.34 -0.64
C ALA A 213 -18.33 0.85 -1.25
N MET A 214 -17.96 1.86 -0.45
CA MET A 214 -17.16 3.00 -0.95
C MET A 214 -15.70 2.62 -1.24
N ILE A 215 -15.13 1.65 -0.54
CA ILE A 215 -13.76 1.17 -0.79
C ILE A 215 -13.72 0.36 -2.11
N ASP A 216 -14.74 -0.44 -2.40
CA ASP A 216 -14.84 -1.21 -3.65
C ASP A 216 -15.09 -0.33 -4.89
N GLU A 217 -15.65 0.88 -4.73
CA GLU A 217 -15.83 1.84 -5.85
C GLU A 217 -14.54 2.63 -6.18
N LEU A 218 -13.54 2.59 -5.30
CA LEU A 218 -12.28 3.32 -5.44
C LEU A 218 -11.11 2.47 -5.97
N ILE A 219 -11.32 1.16 -6.14
CA ILE A 219 -10.35 0.18 -6.68
C ILE A 219 -10.75 -0.21 -8.11
#